data_AF-A0A932U7A0-F1
#
_entry.id   AF-A0A932U7A0-F1
#
_cell.length_a   1.000
_cell.length_b   1.000
_cell.length_c   1.000
_cell.angle_alpha   90.00
_cell.angle_beta   90.00
_cell.angle_gamma   90.00
#
_symmetry.space_group_name_H-M   'P 1'
#
loop_
_entity.id
_entity.type
_entity.pdbx_description
1 polymer ?
#
loop_
_entity_poly.entity_id
_entity_poly.type
_entity_poly.pdbx_seq_one_letter_code
_entity_poly.pdbx_strand_id
1 'polypeptide(L)'
;MTARLTTFWKNLWGGEKTAPQIADLAAPAPLATTILPVVDITPNDPLLAYLHNVNGPVEIARLQMDSPGLAAMKGTGVVVCVPLVSQGELIGVINLGSRRSEQEYSSDDRKLLADLATQAAPAVRVAQLVRQQQLEAVERERMAQELAVAQLVQKTLLPQSLPELDGWAIAAYYQPARAVGGDFYDFRHLPDGKLAIVIGDVTDKGVPAALVMATTRTLLRAASERLVSPGAVLERVNDLLHPDIPARMFVTCLYAVLDPATGHLLYANAGHDLPYRAGPSGVEELRARGMPLGLLPGMAYEEKETTLTPGDTLLLYSDGLVEAH
;
A
#
# COMPACT_ATOMS: atom_id res chain seq x y z
N MET A 1 6.49 20.58 -27.06
CA MET A 1 7.46 21.59 -26.59
C MET A 1 8.58 21.93 -27.58
N THR A 2 8.66 21.26 -28.73
CA THR A 2 9.71 21.42 -29.75
C THR A 2 9.50 22.62 -30.70
N ALA A 3 8.30 23.19 -30.75
CA ALA A 3 7.94 24.28 -31.67
C ALA A 3 8.23 25.70 -31.15
N ARG A 4 8.65 25.87 -29.88
CA ARG A 4 8.92 27.19 -29.27
C ARG A 4 10.40 27.61 -29.29
N LEU A 5 11.33 26.71 -29.58
CA LEU A 5 12.78 27.00 -29.63
C LEU A 5 13.24 27.56 -30.98
N THR A 6 12.53 27.26 -32.07
CA THR A 6 12.84 27.74 -33.43
C THR A 6 12.59 29.25 -33.61
N THR A 7 11.69 29.84 -32.82
CA THR A 7 11.35 31.28 -32.93
C THR A 7 12.40 32.18 -32.28
N PHE A 8 13.15 31.69 -31.28
CA PHE A 8 14.14 32.50 -30.56
C PHE A 8 15.34 32.88 -31.44
N TRP A 9 15.77 31.99 -32.32
CA TRP A 9 16.93 32.21 -33.20
C TRP A 9 16.63 33.07 -34.44
N LYS A 10 15.37 33.12 -34.87
CA LYS A 10 14.93 33.88 -36.07
C LYS A 10 14.97 35.41 -35.88
N ASN A 11 14.88 35.88 -34.63
CA ASN A 11 14.82 37.32 -34.33
C ASN A 11 16.20 37.95 -34.08
N LEU A 12 17.26 37.16 -33.93
CA LEU A 12 18.59 37.68 -33.56
C LEU A 12 19.49 37.98 -34.78
N TRP A 13 19.21 37.37 -35.95
CA TRP A 13 19.99 37.54 -37.18
C TRP A 13 19.04 37.68 -38.36
N GLY A 14 18.84 38.93 -38.82
CA GLY A 14 17.99 39.22 -39.96
C GLY A 14 18.53 38.58 -41.25
N GLY A 15 17.76 37.66 -41.82
CA GLY A 15 17.96 37.12 -43.16
C GLY A 15 18.14 35.60 -43.21
N GLU A 16 17.56 34.98 -44.24
CA GLU A 16 17.78 33.57 -44.61
C GLU A 16 19.24 33.35 -45.00
N LYS A 17 20.10 33.13 -44.02
CA LYS A 17 21.39 32.48 -44.24
C LYS A 17 21.35 31.16 -43.49
N THR A 18 21.41 30.08 -44.25
CA THR A 18 21.72 28.73 -43.77
C THR A 18 22.85 28.81 -42.74
N ALA A 19 22.58 28.33 -41.53
CA ALA A 19 23.56 28.25 -40.46
C ALA A 19 24.83 27.55 -40.98
N PRO A 20 26.03 28.09 -40.74
CA PRO A 20 27.26 27.38 -41.08
C PRO A 20 27.24 26.03 -40.37
N GLN A 21 27.41 24.95 -41.12
CA GLN A 21 27.62 23.63 -40.55
C GLN A 21 28.89 23.71 -39.69
N ILE A 22 28.70 23.69 -38.37
CA ILE A 22 29.79 23.46 -37.41
C ILE A 22 30.11 21.96 -37.48
N ALA A 23 30.67 21.55 -38.62
CA ALA A 23 31.17 20.21 -38.89
C ALA A 23 32.62 20.37 -39.33
N ASP A 24 33.47 20.83 -38.40
CA ASP A 24 34.93 20.53 -38.34
C ASP A 24 35.63 21.30 -37.20
N LEU A 25 35.01 21.32 -36.01
CA LEU A 25 35.81 21.36 -34.79
C LEU A 25 35.89 19.91 -34.33
N ALA A 26 37.02 19.25 -34.59
CA ALA A 26 37.31 17.94 -34.04
C ALA A 26 36.96 17.97 -32.55
N ALA A 27 35.95 17.19 -32.16
CA ALA A 27 35.67 16.98 -30.75
C ALA A 27 36.99 16.51 -30.12
N PRO A 28 37.48 17.15 -29.03
CA PRO A 28 38.66 16.65 -28.35
C PRO A 28 38.43 15.16 -28.07
N ALA A 29 39.43 14.34 -28.41
CA ALA A 29 39.37 12.89 -28.20
C ALA A 29 38.78 12.62 -26.80
N PRO A 30 37.81 11.69 -26.66
CA PRO A 30 37.20 11.42 -25.37
C PRO A 30 38.32 11.16 -24.38
N LEU A 31 38.42 12.02 -23.36
CA LEU A 31 39.39 11.84 -22.29
C LEU A 31 39.15 10.45 -21.74
N ALA A 32 40.14 9.56 -21.84
CA ALA A 32 40.11 8.28 -21.15
C ALA A 32 39.96 8.56 -19.64
N THR A 33 38.73 8.49 -19.15
CA THR A 33 38.37 8.69 -17.76
C THR A 33 38.60 7.38 -17.05
N THR A 34 39.71 7.26 -16.33
CA THR A 34 39.85 6.21 -15.32
C THR A 34 38.87 6.53 -14.20
N ILE A 35 37.73 5.83 -14.19
CA ILE A 35 36.75 5.92 -13.13
C ILE A 35 37.31 5.13 -11.94
N LEU A 36 37.50 5.80 -10.80
CA LEU A 36 37.87 5.12 -9.57
C LEU A 36 36.74 4.15 -9.16
N PRO A 37 37.07 2.96 -8.64
CA PRO A 37 36.05 2.06 -8.10
C PRO A 37 35.24 2.76 -7.00
N VAL A 38 33.94 2.45 -6.93
CA VAL A 38 33.04 3.03 -5.93
C VAL A 38 33.50 2.59 -4.54
N VAL A 39 33.69 3.55 -3.65
CA VAL A 39 34.00 3.31 -2.23
C VAL A 39 32.70 3.46 -1.45
N ASP A 40 32.27 2.39 -0.81
CA ASP A 40 31.10 2.41 0.06
C ASP A 40 31.54 2.70 1.50
N ILE A 41 31.04 3.79 2.09
CA ILE A 41 31.40 4.22 3.44
C ILE A 41 30.19 3.97 4.33
N THR A 42 30.38 3.18 5.38
CA THR A 42 29.27 2.84 6.27
C THR A 42 28.77 4.08 7.04
N PRO A 43 27.48 4.18 7.39
CA PRO A 43 26.92 5.38 8.05
C PRO A 43 27.57 5.75 9.39
N ASN A 44 28.13 4.76 10.10
CA ASN A 44 28.80 4.96 11.39
C ASN A 44 30.32 5.15 11.28
N ASP A 45 30.85 5.28 10.06
CA ASP A 45 32.27 5.47 9.85
C ASP A 45 32.72 6.85 10.37
N PRO A 46 33.77 6.92 11.22
CA PRO A 46 34.27 8.19 11.76
C PRO A 46 34.74 9.18 10.69
N LEU A 47 35.07 8.71 9.48
CA LEU A 47 35.42 9.56 8.34
C LEU A 47 34.27 10.49 7.93
N LEU A 48 33.01 10.04 8.01
CA LEU A 48 31.86 10.87 7.64
C LEU A 48 31.71 12.07 8.59
N ALA A 49 31.87 11.85 9.90
CA ALA A 49 31.83 12.92 10.90
C ALA A 49 32.99 13.92 10.71
N TYR A 50 34.17 13.43 10.32
CA TYR A 50 35.29 14.30 9.97
C TYR A 50 34.98 15.15 8.73
N LEU A 51 34.56 14.51 7.63
CA LEU A 51 34.28 15.19 6.36
C LEU A 51 33.12 16.19 6.43
N HIS A 52 32.18 15.96 7.33
CA HIS A 52 31.11 16.90 7.63
C HIS A 52 31.62 18.24 8.20
N ASN A 53 32.69 18.19 9.01
CA ASN A 53 33.19 19.34 9.77
C ASN A 53 34.36 20.05 9.08
N VAL A 54 34.90 19.50 7.99
CA VAL A 54 36.01 20.11 7.26
C VAL A 54 35.50 21.05 6.17
N ASN A 55 36.09 22.24 6.12
CA ASN A 55 35.89 23.20 5.06
C ASN A 55 36.90 22.98 3.94
N GLY A 56 36.45 22.38 2.83
CA GLY A 56 37.22 22.26 1.59
C GLY A 56 37.91 20.91 1.39
N PRO A 57 38.77 20.80 0.35
CA PRO A 57 39.41 19.54 -0.03
C PRO A 57 40.35 18.97 1.03
N VAL A 58 40.26 17.66 1.21
CA VAL A 58 41.03 16.86 2.18
C VAL A 58 42.02 15.98 1.44
N GLU A 59 43.29 16.03 1.86
CA GLU A 59 44.31 15.08 1.40
C GLU A 59 44.19 13.77 2.17
N ILE A 60 43.82 12.71 1.47
CA ILE A 60 43.59 11.38 2.04
C ILE A 60 44.88 10.80 2.66
N ALA A 61 46.05 11.09 2.07
CA ALA A 61 47.35 10.64 2.58
C ALA A 61 47.70 11.25 3.94
N ARG A 62 47.25 12.48 4.24
CA ARG A 62 47.55 13.19 5.50
C ARG A 62 46.64 12.79 6.65
N LEU A 63 45.53 12.12 6.38
CA LEU A 63 44.62 11.63 7.42
C LEU A 63 45.21 10.43 8.15
N GLN A 64 45.29 10.56 9.47
CA GLN A 64 45.61 9.48 10.41
C GLN A 64 44.41 9.27 11.34
N MET A 65 43.55 8.33 10.97
CA MET A 65 42.43 7.86 11.78
C MET A 65 42.15 6.39 11.46
N ASP A 66 41.57 5.68 12.42
CA ASP A 66 41.08 4.33 12.20
C ASP A 66 39.67 4.41 11.59
N SER A 67 39.59 4.15 10.29
CA SER A 67 38.35 4.23 9.50
C SER A 67 38.42 3.22 8.36
N PRO A 68 37.49 2.26 8.28
CA PRO A 68 37.36 1.36 7.15
C PRO A 68 37.19 2.10 5.82
N GLY A 69 36.38 3.17 5.80
CA GLY A 69 36.17 4.02 4.65
C GLY A 69 37.45 4.72 4.19
N LEU A 70 38.25 5.25 5.11
CA LEU A 70 39.54 5.87 4.79
C LEU A 70 40.53 4.85 4.22
N ALA A 71 40.56 3.64 4.78
CA ALA A 71 41.40 2.55 4.26
C ALA A 71 40.98 2.16 2.83
N ALA A 72 39.66 2.09 2.57
CA ALA A 72 39.14 1.83 1.23
C ALA A 72 39.46 2.97 0.25
N MET A 73 39.37 4.23 0.66
CA MET A 73 39.78 5.37 -0.18
C MET A 73 41.27 5.33 -0.53
N LYS A 74 42.14 4.99 0.44
CA LYS A 74 43.58 4.81 0.20
C LYS A 74 43.84 3.64 -0.75
N GLY A 75 43.18 2.50 -0.53
CA GLY A 75 43.33 1.30 -1.34
C GLY A 75 42.83 1.45 -2.79
N THR A 76 41.92 2.38 -3.03
CA THR A 76 41.39 2.70 -4.38
C THR A 76 42.16 3.82 -5.08
N GLY A 77 43.17 4.40 -4.43
CA GLY A 77 44.03 5.43 -5.01
C GLY A 77 43.43 6.84 -4.96
N VAL A 78 42.49 7.12 -4.06
CA VAL A 78 42.00 8.48 -3.82
C VAL A 78 43.10 9.30 -3.15
N VAL A 79 43.44 10.44 -3.75
CA VAL A 79 44.45 11.39 -3.26
C VAL A 79 43.79 12.59 -2.59
N VAL A 80 42.74 13.13 -3.21
CA VAL A 80 41.97 14.28 -2.69
C VAL A 80 40.49 13.91 -2.61
N CYS A 81 39.87 14.21 -1.48
CA CYS A 81 38.43 14.09 -1.25
C CYS A 81 37.85 15.47 -0.98
N VAL A 82 36.77 15.82 -1.67
CA VAL A 82 36.08 17.10 -1.49
C VAL A 82 34.68 16.82 -0.96
N PRO A 83 34.33 17.25 0.27
CA PRO A 83 32.99 17.04 0.80
C PRO A 83 31.97 17.91 0.05
N LEU A 84 30.83 17.31 -0.30
CA LEU A 84 29.66 18.02 -0.79
C LEU A 84 28.74 18.28 0.40
N VAL A 85 28.70 19.52 0.86
CA VAL A 85 27.85 19.92 1.99
C VAL A 85 26.75 20.85 1.48
N SER A 86 25.49 20.52 1.77
CA SER A 86 24.33 21.34 1.43
C SER A 86 23.45 21.52 2.65
N GLN A 87 23.10 22.77 2.98
CA GLN A 87 22.29 23.12 4.17
C GLN A 87 22.82 22.53 5.50
N GLY A 88 24.14 22.40 5.62
CA GLY A 88 24.77 21.85 6.82
C GLY A 88 24.75 20.32 6.91
N GLU A 89 24.37 19.62 5.84
CA GLU A 89 24.47 18.15 5.77
C GLU A 89 25.48 17.73 4.72
N LEU A 90 26.29 16.71 5.03
CA LEU A 90 27.16 16.04 4.07
C LEU A 90 26.31 15.15 3.16
N ILE A 91 26.21 15.50 1.89
CA ILE A 91 25.35 14.80 0.91
C ILE A 91 26.14 13.78 0.06
N GLY A 92 27.47 13.85 0.13
CA GLY A 92 28.38 13.01 -0.62
C GLY A 92 29.80 13.57 -0.65
N VAL A 93 30.66 12.94 -1.42
CA VAL A 93 32.06 13.33 -1.60
C VAL A 93 32.47 13.24 -3.06
N ILE A 94 33.36 14.12 -3.50
CA ILE A 94 34.05 14.03 -4.78
C ILE A 94 35.45 13.49 -4.52
N ASN A 95 35.76 12.33 -5.10
CA ASN A 95 37.06 11.69 -4.96
C ASN A 95 37.89 11.89 -6.22
N LEU A 96 39.13 12.35 -6.03
CA LEU A 96 40.11 12.53 -7.09
C LEU A 96 41.33 11.66 -6.81
N GLY A 97 41.78 10.93 -7.82
CA GLY A 97 43.02 10.18 -7.78
C GLY A 97 44.24 11.04 -8.10
N SER A 98 45.37 10.41 -8.40
CA SER A 98 46.58 11.15 -8.80
C SER A 98 46.36 11.96 -10.09
N ARG A 99 46.96 13.15 -10.13
CA ARG A 99 46.92 13.99 -11.33
C ARG A 99 47.70 13.32 -12.47
N ARG A 100 47.20 13.40 -13.69
CA ARG A 100 47.85 12.83 -14.89
C ARG A 100 49.21 13.47 -15.22
N SER A 101 49.44 14.70 -14.78
CA SER A 101 50.75 15.36 -14.91
C SER A 101 51.76 14.91 -13.84
N GLU A 102 51.37 13.97 -12.97
CA GLU A 102 52.16 13.47 -11.82
C GLU A 102 52.52 14.54 -10.78
N GLN A 103 51.99 15.75 -10.92
CA GLN A 103 52.14 16.83 -9.94
C GLN A 103 51.07 16.76 -8.85
N GLU A 104 51.41 17.27 -7.66
CA GLU A 104 50.43 17.46 -6.59
C GLU A 104 49.36 18.51 -6.96
N TYR A 105 48.19 18.41 -6.32
CA TYR A 105 47.13 19.42 -6.42
C TYR A 105 47.56 20.70 -5.70
N SER A 106 47.67 21.78 -6.46
CA SER A 106 48.05 23.11 -5.95
C SER A 106 46.99 23.71 -5.03
N SER A 107 47.32 24.80 -4.35
CA SER A 107 46.35 25.58 -3.56
C SER A 107 45.20 26.09 -4.43
N ASP A 108 45.49 26.49 -5.66
CA ASP A 108 44.49 27.05 -6.59
C ASP A 108 43.55 25.96 -7.10
N ASP A 109 44.08 24.77 -7.41
CA ASP A 109 43.26 23.61 -7.78
C ASP A 109 42.28 23.26 -6.66
N ARG A 110 42.74 23.26 -5.41
CA ARG A 110 41.90 22.96 -4.24
C ARG A 110 40.83 24.00 -4.03
N LYS A 111 41.16 25.28 -4.17
CA LYS A 111 40.19 26.37 -4.05
C LYS A 111 39.09 26.22 -5.11
N LEU A 112 39.49 25.96 -6.36
CA LEU A 112 38.55 25.72 -7.46
C LEU A 112 37.66 24.49 -7.20
N LEU A 113 38.23 23.39 -6.70
CA LEU A 113 37.46 22.21 -6.30
C LEU A 113 36.46 22.50 -5.17
N ALA A 114 36.86 23.33 -4.19
CA ALA A 114 35.98 23.76 -3.11
C ALA A 114 34.80 24.57 -3.64
N ASP A 115 35.07 25.56 -4.51
CA ASP A 115 34.04 26.42 -5.11
C ASP A 115 33.07 25.59 -5.97
N LEU A 116 33.59 24.63 -6.75
CA LEU A 116 32.78 23.69 -7.52
C LEU A 116 31.91 22.82 -6.61
N ALA A 117 32.45 22.29 -5.52
CA ALA A 117 31.69 21.50 -4.56
C ALA A 117 30.56 22.32 -3.93
N THR A 118 30.81 23.58 -3.54
CA THR A 118 29.77 24.48 -3.01
C THR A 118 28.67 24.77 -4.02
N GLN A 119 29.00 24.96 -5.29
CA GLN A 119 28.00 25.20 -6.34
C GLN A 119 27.24 23.93 -6.75
N ALA A 120 27.92 22.78 -6.78
CA ALA A 120 27.34 21.50 -7.20
C ALA A 120 26.50 20.84 -6.11
N ALA A 121 26.83 21.03 -4.83
CA ALA A 121 26.17 20.33 -3.73
C ALA A 121 24.63 20.52 -3.72
N PRO A 122 24.07 21.73 -3.85
CA PRO A 122 22.62 21.90 -3.92
C PRO A 122 21.98 21.13 -5.10
N ALA A 123 22.62 21.14 -6.27
CA ALA A 123 22.12 20.44 -7.45
C ALA A 123 22.15 18.92 -7.28
N VAL A 124 23.22 18.39 -6.68
CA VAL A 124 23.34 16.96 -6.35
C VAL A 124 22.28 16.55 -5.32
N ARG A 125 22.02 17.37 -4.29
CA ARG A 125 20.97 17.11 -3.29
C ARG A 125 19.60 17.03 -3.95
N VAL A 126 19.26 17.99 -4.82
CA VAL A 126 17.99 17.97 -5.56
C VAL A 126 17.88 16.71 -6.42
N ALA A 127 18.94 16.34 -7.15
CA ALA A 127 18.93 15.13 -7.99
C ALA A 127 18.73 13.84 -7.17
N GLN A 128 19.37 13.72 -6.00
CA GLN A 128 19.18 12.59 -5.08
C GLN A 128 17.74 12.52 -4.58
N LEU A 129 17.16 13.64 -4.16
CA LEU A 129 15.77 13.70 -3.66
C LEU A 129 14.76 13.31 -4.75
N VAL A 130 14.93 13.83 -5.97
CA VAL A 130 14.07 13.47 -7.11
C VAL A 130 14.17 11.96 -7.39
N ARG A 131 15.39 11.39 -7.38
CA ARG A 131 15.58 9.96 -7.60
C ARG A 131 14.91 9.12 -6.50
N GLN A 132 15.04 9.52 -5.24
CA GLN A 132 14.37 8.83 -4.13
C GLN A 132 12.85 8.88 -4.29
N GLN A 133 12.28 10.05 -4.57
CA GLN A 133 10.85 10.21 -4.80
C GLN A 133 10.34 9.37 -5.97
N GLN A 134 11.12 9.26 -7.05
CA GLN A 134 10.77 8.40 -8.19
C GLN A 134 10.73 6.92 -7.78
N LEU A 135 11.72 6.44 -7.03
CA LEU A 135 11.74 5.05 -6.55
C LEU A 135 10.55 4.77 -5.62
N GLU A 136 10.26 5.68 -4.69
CA GLU A 136 9.09 5.57 -3.81
C GLU A 136 7.77 5.61 -4.60
N ALA A 137 7.68 6.44 -5.63
CA ALA A 137 6.48 6.53 -6.48
C ALA A 137 6.23 5.22 -7.25
N VAL A 138 7.28 4.63 -7.82
CA VAL A 138 7.19 3.34 -8.53
C VAL A 138 6.74 2.23 -7.58
N GLU A 139 7.29 2.18 -6.36
CA GLU A 139 6.90 1.17 -5.38
C GLU A 139 5.44 1.36 -4.91
N ARG A 140 5.02 2.60 -4.69
CA ARG A 140 3.62 2.92 -4.36
C ARG A 140 2.66 2.54 -5.48
N GLU A 141 3.02 2.82 -6.73
CA GLU A 141 2.21 2.46 -7.89
C GLU A 141 2.08 0.94 -8.00
N ARG A 142 3.17 0.20 -7.81
CA ARG A 142 3.15 -1.26 -7.78
C ARG A 142 2.23 -1.81 -6.69
N MET A 143 2.36 -1.33 -5.46
CA MET A 143 1.48 -1.75 -4.35
C MET A 143 0.02 -1.41 -4.63
N ALA A 144 -0.27 -0.25 -5.21
CA ALA A 144 -1.62 0.14 -5.60
C ALA A 144 -2.21 -0.79 -6.66
N GLN A 145 -1.41 -1.22 -7.65
CA GLN A 145 -1.83 -2.21 -8.65
C GLN A 145 -2.12 -3.57 -8.01
N GLU A 146 -1.25 -4.06 -7.11
CA GLU A 146 -1.47 -5.33 -6.39
C GLU A 146 -2.76 -5.29 -5.55
N LEU A 147 -3.03 -4.17 -4.86
CA LEU A 147 -4.28 -3.97 -4.12
C LEU A 147 -5.52 -3.87 -5.03
N ALA A 148 -5.40 -3.25 -6.20
CA ALA A 148 -6.51 -3.19 -7.17
C ALA A 148 -6.88 -4.59 -7.70
N VAL A 149 -5.88 -5.45 -7.93
CA VAL A 149 -6.12 -6.86 -8.28
C VAL A 149 -6.81 -7.59 -7.13
N ALA A 150 -6.34 -7.41 -5.89
CA ALA A 150 -6.99 -8.01 -4.72
C ALA A 150 -8.45 -7.56 -4.56
N GLN A 151 -8.75 -6.28 -4.80
CA GLN A 151 -10.11 -5.73 -4.78
C GLN A 151 -10.99 -6.39 -5.84
N LEU A 152 -10.47 -6.61 -7.06
CA LEU A 152 -11.21 -7.30 -8.12
C LEU A 152 -11.56 -8.73 -7.70
N VAL A 153 -10.60 -9.47 -7.14
CA VAL A 153 -10.82 -10.84 -6.64
C VAL A 153 -11.82 -10.84 -5.49
N GLN A 154 -11.71 -9.91 -4.54
CA GLN A 154 -12.67 -9.82 -3.44
C GLN A 154 -14.09 -9.54 -3.96
N LYS A 155 -14.23 -8.67 -4.98
CA LYS A 155 -15.52 -8.37 -5.59
C LYS A 155 -16.14 -9.60 -6.23
N THR A 156 -15.37 -10.52 -6.82
CA THR A 156 -15.90 -11.78 -7.36
C THR A 156 -16.32 -12.78 -6.29
N LEU A 157 -15.80 -12.63 -5.06
CA LEU A 157 -16.28 -13.40 -3.91
C LEU A 157 -17.65 -12.92 -3.43
N LEU A 158 -18.03 -11.66 -3.61
CA LEU A 158 -19.38 -11.22 -3.24
C LEU A 158 -20.44 -11.69 -4.26
N PRO A 159 -21.72 -11.78 -3.87
CA PRO A 159 -22.80 -12.09 -4.81
C PRO A 159 -22.77 -11.17 -6.05
N GLN A 160 -22.71 -11.78 -7.24
CA GLN A 160 -22.70 -11.04 -8.52
C GLN A 160 -24.10 -10.65 -8.98
N SER A 161 -25.11 -11.38 -8.50
CA SER A 161 -26.52 -11.13 -8.73
C SER A 161 -27.28 -11.40 -7.44
N LEU A 162 -28.38 -10.68 -7.25
CA LEU A 162 -29.30 -10.93 -6.15
C LEU A 162 -30.26 -12.07 -6.54
N PRO A 163 -30.73 -12.88 -5.59
CA PRO A 163 -31.72 -13.90 -5.87
C PRO A 163 -33.05 -13.25 -6.28
N GLU A 164 -33.69 -13.84 -7.28
CA GLU A 164 -35.06 -13.49 -7.68
C GLU A 164 -36.02 -14.41 -6.95
N LEU A 165 -36.97 -13.82 -6.22
CA LEU A 165 -37.97 -14.53 -5.45
C LEU A 165 -39.35 -13.90 -5.72
N ASP A 166 -40.34 -14.71 -6.04
CA ASP A 166 -41.69 -14.24 -6.35
C ASP A 166 -42.30 -13.49 -5.15
N GLY A 167 -42.70 -12.24 -5.37
CA GLY A 167 -43.29 -11.41 -4.32
C GLY A 167 -42.28 -10.71 -3.39
N TRP A 168 -40.98 -10.87 -3.64
CA TRP A 168 -39.91 -10.25 -2.83
C TRP A 168 -39.10 -9.25 -3.66
N ALA A 169 -38.72 -8.15 -3.01
CA ALA A 169 -37.75 -7.20 -3.54
C ALA A 169 -36.48 -7.26 -2.70
N ILE A 170 -35.37 -7.66 -3.31
CA ILE A 170 -34.06 -7.77 -2.63
C ILE A 170 -33.13 -6.73 -3.24
N ALA A 171 -32.50 -5.94 -2.37
CA ALA A 171 -31.50 -4.94 -2.73
C ALA A 171 -30.28 -5.10 -1.82
N ALA A 172 -29.10 -4.83 -2.36
CA ALA A 172 -27.85 -4.81 -1.61
C ALA A 172 -26.96 -3.67 -2.08
N TYR A 173 -26.23 -3.06 -1.16
CA TYR A 173 -25.21 -2.05 -1.44
C TYR A 173 -23.94 -2.43 -0.70
N TYR A 174 -22.79 -2.33 -1.38
CA TYR A 174 -21.50 -2.64 -0.81
C TYR A 174 -20.44 -1.66 -1.30
N GLN A 175 -19.78 -1.00 -0.36
CA GLN A 175 -18.66 -0.10 -0.63
C GLN A 175 -17.60 -0.26 0.46
N PRO A 176 -16.41 -0.81 0.14
CA PRO A 176 -15.37 -0.97 1.14
C PRO A 176 -14.72 0.38 1.49
N ALA A 177 -14.33 0.56 2.76
CA ALA A 177 -13.66 1.78 3.23
C ALA A 177 -12.19 1.91 2.79
N ARG A 178 -11.56 0.78 2.41
CA ARG A 178 -10.20 0.70 1.83
C ARG A 178 -10.27 -0.06 0.51
N ALA A 179 -9.12 -0.31 -0.13
CA ALA A 179 -9.05 -1.13 -1.34
C ALA A 179 -9.72 -2.51 -1.16
N VAL A 180 -9.56 -3.13 0.02
CA VAL A 180 -10.25 -4.38 0.41
C VAL A 180 -10.80 -4.28 1.83
N GLY A 181 -11.96 -4.91 2.06
CA GLY A 181 -12.72 -4.83 3.32
C GLY A 181 -12.85 -6.15 4.09
N GLY A 182 -13.33 -6.09 5.33
CA GLY A 182 -13.73 -7.25 6.13
C GLY A 182 -15.20 -7.63 5.92
N ASP A 183 -16.03 -6.64 5.61
CA ASP A 183 -17.46 -6.77 5.37
C ASP A 183 -17.78 -7.71 4.21
N PHE A 184 -18.83 -8.50 4.37
CA PHE A 184 -19.39 -9.35 3.35
C PHE A 184 -20.88 -9.60 3.57
N TYR A 185 -21.54 -9.99 2.49
CA TYR A 185 -22.89 -10.52 2.53
C TYR A 185 -22.98 -11.70 1.57
N ASP A 186 -23.97 -12.56 1.78
CA ASP A 186 -24.19 -13.68 0.89
C ASP A 186 -25.65 -14.13 0.83
N PHE A 187 -26.01 -14.75 -0.29
CA PHE A 187 -27.32 -15.34 -0.54
C PHE A 187 -27.15 -16.75 -1.07
N ARG A 188 -27.86 -17.72 -0.48
CA ARG A 188 -27.78 -19.13 -0.91
C ARG A 188 -29.14 -19.80 -0.88
N HIS A 189 -29.58 -20.29 -2.04
CA HIS A 189 -30.72 -21.21 -2.11
C HIS A 189 -30.36 -22.51 -1.41
N LEU A 190 -31.21 -22.91 -0.46
CA LEU A 190 -31.13 -24.17 0.26
C LEU A 190 -31.95 -25.26 -0.45
N PRO A 191 -31.67 -26.55 -0.21
CA PRO A 191 -32.34 -27.65 -0.92
C PRO A 191 -33.86 -27.71 -0.72
N ASP A 192 -34.39 -27.14 0.36
CA ASP A 192 -35.82 -27.11 0.70
C ASP A 192 -36.57 -25.91 0.12
N GLY A 193 -35.94 -25.14 -0.78
CA GLY A 193 -36.54 -23.96 -1.41
C GLY A 193 -36.43 -22.67 -0.57
N LYS A 194 -35.81 -22.74 0.61
CA LYS A 194 -35.53 -21.57 1.44
C LYS A 194 -34.31 -20.80 0.95
N LEU A 195 -34.20 -19.55 1.39
CA LEU A 195 -33.07 -18.69 1.11
C LEU A 195 -32.28 -18.42 2.40
N ALA A 196 -31.02 -18.83 2.43
CA ALA A 196 -30.08 -18.35 3.44
C ALA A 196 -29.56 -16.95 3.07
N ILE A 197 -29.57 -16.06 4.05
CA ILE A 197 -29.13 -14.68 3.98
C ILE A 197 -28.05 -14.50 5.05
N VAL A 198 -26.92 -13.94 4.65
CA VAL A 198 -25.76 -13.75 5.51
C VAL A 198 -25.28 -12.31 5.39
N ILE A 199 -24.94 -11.72 6.52
CA ILE A 199 -24.13 -10.51 6.59
C ILE A 199 -23.08 -10.70 7.68
N GLY A 200 -21.87 -10.20 7.47
CA GLY A 200 -20.83 -10.26 8.47
C GLY A 200 -19.75 -9.23 8.23
N ASP A 201 -18.98 -8.99 9.27
CA ASP A 201 -17.84 -8.10 9.25
C ASP A 201 -16.69 -8.66 10.08
N VAL A 202 -15.48 -8.53 9.53
CA VAL A 202 -14.24 -8.94 10.17
C VAL A 202 -13.61 -7.72 10.79
N THR A 203 -13.18 -7.83 12.04
CA THR A 203 -12.39 -6.78 12.69
C THR A 203 -11.16 -6.38 11.88
N ASP A 204 -10.82 -5.09 11.97
CA ASP A 204 -9.79 -4.42 11.17
C ASP A 204 -10.17 -4.27 9.69
N LYS A 205 -9.24 -3.73 8.88
CA LYS A 205 -9.47 -3.41 7.46
C LYS A 205 -8.22 -3.75 6.67
N GLY A 206 -8.38 -3.98 5.36
CA GLY A 206 -7.27 -4.32 4.47
C GLY A 206 -7.09 -5.82 4.26
N VAL A 207 -5.91 -6.22 3.80
CA VAL A 207 -5.66 -7.58 3.27
C VAL A 207 -5.92 -8.69 4.31
N PRO A 208 -5.47 -8.59 5.58
CA PRO A 208 -5.76 -9.64 6.57
C PRO A 208 -7.25 -9.86 6.80
N ALA A 209 -8.03 -8.77 6.93
CA ALA A 209 -9.48 -8.84 7.10
C ALA A 209 -10.16 -9.48 5.88
N ALA A 210 -9.73 -9.13 4.67
CA ALA A 210 -10.26 -9.71 3.43
C ALA A 210 -10.01 -11.22 3.31
N LEU A 211 -8.86 -11.72 3.82
CA LEU A 211 -8.56 -13.15 3.84
C LEU A 211 -9.45 -13.91 4.83
N VAL A 212 -9.62 -13.37 6.04
CA VAL A 212 -10.52 -13.95 7.06
C VAL A 212 -11.97 -13.93 6.58
N MET A 213 -12.38 -12.87 5.88
CA MET A 213 -13.70 -12.78 5.24
C MET A 213 -13.90 -13.91 4.23
N ALA A 214 -12.93 -14.09 3.32
CA ALA A 214 -13.01 -15.13 2.29
C ALA A 214 -13.10 -16.53 2.89
N THR A 215 -12.32 -16.81 3.94
CA THR A 215 -12.37 -18.06 4.70
C THR A 215 -13.73 -18.24 5.35
N THR A 216 -14.20 -17.26 6.13
CA THR A 216 -15.49 -17.33 6.84
C THR A 216 -16.64 -17.57 5.89
N ARG A 217 -16.72 -16.82 4.79
CA ARG A 217 -17.75 -17.01 3.76
C ARG A 217 -17.71 -18.43 3.17
N THR A 218 -16.52 -18.96 2.90
CA THR A 218 -16.35 -20.32 2.37
C THR A 218 -16.84 -21.36 3.37
N LEU A 219 -16.52 -21.19 4.65
CA LEU A 219 -16.99 -22.07 5.73
C LEU A 219 -18.52 -22.02 5.88
N LEU A 220 -19.13 -20.83 5.81
CA LEU A 220 -20.59 -20.66 5.86
C LEU A 220 -21.28 -21.38 4.70
N ARG A 221 -20.73 -21.28 3.49
CA ARG A 221 -21.25 -22.01 2.32
C ARG A 221 -21.16 -23.52 2.52
N ALA A 222 -20.03 -24.03 3.00
CA ALA A 222 -19.85 -25.45 3.25
C ALA A 222 -20.74 -25.99 4.38
N ALA A 223 -20.95 -25.21 5.44
CA ALA A 223 -21.79 -25.60 6.57
C ALA A 223 -23.29 -25.62 6.20
N SER A 224 -23.74 -24.64 5.43
CA SER A 224 -25.15 -24.50 5.01
C SER A 224 -25.64 -25.57 4.02
N GLU A 225 -24.75 -26.32 3.38
CA GLU A 225 -25.14 -27.48 2.57
C GLU A 225 -25.68 -28.65 3.39
N ARG A 226 -25.31 -28.74 4.68
CA ARG A 226 -25.63 -29.87 5.55
C ARG A 226 -26.53 -29.51 6.73
N LEU A 227 -26.56 -28.23 7.10
CA LEU A 227 -27.27 -27.72 8.26
C LEU A 227 -28.24 -26.62 7.81
N VAL A 228 -29.48 -26.71 8.30
CA VAL A 228 -30.53 -25.73 7.99
C VAL A 228 -30.72 -24.72 9.15
N SER A 229 -30.28 -25.08 10.36
CA SER A 229 -30.39 -24.26 11.57
C SER A 229 -29.29 -23.17 11.58
N PRO A 230 -29.66 -21.86 11.61
CA PRO A 230 -28.69 -20.76 11.70
C PRO A 230 -27.67 -20.89 12.83
N GLY A 231 -28.12 -21.27 14.03
CA GLY A 231 -27.27 -21.41 15.20
C GLY A 231 -26.26 -22.54 15.03
N ALA A 232 -26.68 -23.70 14.51
CA ALA A 232 -25.80 -24.82 14.23
C ALA A 232 -24.77 -24.50 13.12
N VAL A 233 -25.17 -23.72 12.11
CA VAL A 233 -24.24 -23.23 11.08
C VAL A 233 -23.17 -22.34 11.71
N LEU A 234 -23.55 -21.36 12.53
CA LEU A 234 -22.60 -20.45 13.19
C LEU A 234 -21.69 -21.17 14.17
N GLU A 235 -22.19 -22.13 14.96
CA GLU A 235 -21.39 -22.97 15.86
C GLU A 235 -20.34 -23.75 15.07
N ARG A 236 -20.75 -24.40 13.98
CA ARG A 236 -19.83 -25.17 13.13
C ARG A 236 -18.76 -24.28 12.50
N VAL A 237 -19.13 -23.08 12.04
CA VAL A 237 -18.18 -22.13 11.47
C VAL A 237 -17.22 -21.60 12.52
N ASN A 238 -17.70 -21.28 13.73
CA ASN A 238 -16.85 -20.85 14.84
C ASN A 238 -15.77 -21.87 15.17
N ASP A 239 -16.15 -23.14 15.29
CA ASP A 239 -15.20 -24.23 15.63
C ASP A 239 -14.16 -24.48 14.53
N LEU A 240 -14.51 -24.22 13.27
CA LEU A 240 -13.58 -24.33 12.15
C LEU A 240 -12.69 -23.09 12.01
N LEU A 241 -13.20 -21.90 12.35
CA LEU A 241 -12.51 -20.63 12.18
C LEU A 241 -11.55 -20.34 13.35
N HIS A 242 -11.94 -20.66 14.58
CA HIS A 242 -11.18 -20.34 15.80
C HIS A 242 -9.71 -20.80 15.80
N PRO A 243 -9.36 -22.01 15.30
CA PRO A 243 -7.96 -22.45 15.29
C PRO A 243 -7.06 -21.65 14.33
N ASP A 244 -7.63 -21.11 13.25
CA ASP A 244 -6.89 -20.52 12.13
C ASP A 244 -6.98 -18.99 12.07
N ILE A 245 -7.89 -18.38 12.84
CA ILE A 245 -8.06 -16.93 12.86
C ILE A 245 -6.85 -16.24 13.51
N PRO A 246 -6.30 -15.16 12.92
CA PRO A 246 -5.20 -14.44 13.53
C PRO A 246 -5.54 -13.89 14.92
N ALA A 247 -4.55 -13.86 15.80
CA ALA A 247 -4.73 -13.34 17.15
C ALA A 247 -5.29 -11.91 17.11
N ARG A 248 -6.29 -11.65 17.96
CA ARG A 248 -7.04 -10.38 18.08
C ARG A 248 -8.01 -10.07 16.92
N MET A 249 -8.18 -10.97 15.96
CA MET A 249 -9.24 -10.84 14.97
C MET A 249 -10.47 -11.67 15.36
N PHE A 250 -11.65 -11.18 15.01
CA PHE A 250 -12.91 -11.91 15.13
C PHE A 250 -13.86 -11.51 14.01
N VAL A 251 -14.93 -12.28 13.83
CA VAL A 251 -15.93 -12.02 12.79
C VAL A 251 -17.30 -11.88 13.43
N THR A 252 -17.91 -10.72 13.27
CA THR A 252 -19.33 -10.55 13.56
C THR A 252 -20.13 -11.12 12.39
N CYS A 253 -21.17 -11.91 12.66
CA CYS A 253 -21.96 -12.49 11.59
C CYS A 253 -23.42 -12.67 12.00
N LEU A 254 -24.35 -12.31 11.13
CA LEU A 254 -25.73 -12.70 11.22
C LEU A 254 -26.06 -13.70 10.11
N TYR A 255 -26.70 -14.79 10.51
CA TYR A 255 -27.17 -15.82 9.59
C TYR A 255 -28.68 -15.96 9.73
N ALA A 256 -29.39 -15.86 8.62
CA ALA A 256 -30.85 -16.00 8.58
C ALA A 256 -31.27 -16.95 7.47
N VAL A 257 -32.38 -17.66 7.68
CA VAL A 257 -33.01 -18.56 6.71
C VAL A 257 -34.45 -18.11 6.54
N LEU A 258 -34.76 -17.66 5.34
CA LEU A 258 -36.08 -17.21 4.92
C LEU A 258 -36.80 -18.32 4.16
N ASP A 259 -38.00 -18.65 4.60
CA ASP A 259 -38.98 -19.35 3.78
C ASP A 259 -39.77 -18.33 2.95
N PRO A 260 -39.54 -18.23 1.63
CA PRO A 260 -40.17 -17.22 0.80
C PRO A 260 -41.67 -17.43 0.63
N ALA A 261 -42.20 -18.64 0.85
CA ALA A 261 -43.61 -18.93 0.69
C ALA A 261 -44.45 -18.47 1.88
N THR A 262 -43.87 -18.52 3.09
CA THR A 262 -44.56 -18.18 4.34
C THR A 262 -44.13 -16.85 4.94
N GLY A 263 -42.97 -16.32 4.52
CA GLY A 263 -42.32 -15.18 5.15
C GLY A 263 -41.67 -15.50 6.50
N HIS A 264 -41.64 -16.78 6.90
CA HIS A 264 -40.99 -17.20 8.13
C HIS A 264 -39.47 -17.03 8.02
N LEU A 265 -38.89 -16.33 9.00
CA LEU A 265 -37.47 -16.02 9.07
C LEU A 265 -36.92 -16.56 10.39
N LEU A 266 -36.05 -17.57 10.29
CA LEU A 266 -35.25 -18.07 11.42
C LEU A 266 -33.87 -17.44 11.34
N TYR A 267 -33.34 -16.90 12.43
CA TYR A 267 -32.04 -16.22 12.44
C TYR A 267 -31.26 -16.45 13.73
N ALA A 268 -29.94 -16.36 13.62
CA ALA A 268 -29.00 -16.35 14.74
C ALA A 268 -27.96 -15.26 14.52
N ASN A 269 -27.46 -14.69 15.62
CA ASN A 269 -26.53 -13.58 15.59
C ASN A 269 -25.25 -13.89 16.39
N ALA A 270 -24.11 -13.88 15.70
CA ALA A 270 -22.76 -13.96 16.26
C ALA A 270 -22.17 -12.56 16.44
N GLY A 271 -22.78 -11.75 17.31
CA GLY A 271 -22.27 -10.44 17.71
C GLY A 271 -22.26 -9.36 16.63
N HIS A 272 -23.02 -9.54 15.55
CA HIS A 272 -23.25 -8.54 14.49
C HIS A 272 -24.31 -7.52 14.90
N ASP A 273 -24.36 -6.41 14.16
CA ASP A 273 -25.39 -5.40 14.34
C ASP A 273 -26.80 -5.97 14.18
N LEU A 274 -27.72 -5.43 14.97
CA LEU A 274 -29.07 -5.97 15.10
C LEU A 274 -29.91 -5.62 13.86
N PRO A 275 -30.56 -6.58 13.19
CA PRO A 275 -31.46 -6.28 12.08
C PRO A 275 -32.64 -5.45 12.55
N TYR A 276 -33.18 -4.66 11.62
CA TYR A 276 -34.47 -4.01 11.81
C TYR A 276 -35.53 -4.60 10.88
N ARG A 277 -36.71 -4.90 11.45
CA ARG A 277 -37.93 -5.16 10.69
C ARG A 277 -38.81 -3.92 10.76
N ALA A 278 -39.07 -3.28 9.63
CA ALA A 278 -39.94 -2.13 9.52
C ALA A 278 -41.23 -2.52 8.82
N GLY A 279 -42.38 -2.26 9.44
CA GLY A 279 -43.70 -2.53 8.89
C GLY A 279 -44.70 -1.43 9.22
N PRO A 280 -45.98 -1.59 8.83
CA PRO A 280 -47.03 -0.61 9.12
C PRO A 280 -47.21 -0.31 10.62
N SER A 281 -46.87 -1.27 11.49
CA SER A 281 -46.95 -1.17 12.94
C SER A 281 -45.74 -0.50 13.60
N GLY A 282 -44.71 -0.13 12.83
CA GLY A 282 -43.49 0.50 13.32
C GLY A 282 -42.22 -0.30 13.00
N VAL A 283 -41.13 0.04 13.70
CA VAL A 283 -39.81 -0.59 13.53
C VAL A 283 -39.50 -1.44 14.76
N GLU A 284 -39.12 -2.68 14.53
CA GLU A 284 -38.70 -3.64 15.55
C GLU A 284 -37.25 -4.07 15.31
N GLU A 285 -36.49 -4.19 16.39
CA GLU A 285 -35.11 -4.67 16.37
C GLU A 285 -35.07 -6.18 16.69
N LEU A 286 -34.46 -6.96 15.81
CA LEU A 286 -34.43 -8.42 15.89
C LEU A 286 -33.24 -8.91 16.73
N ARG A 287 -33.48 -9.09 18.04
CA ARG A 287 -32.42 -9.39 19.02
C ARG A 287 -32.17 -10.88 19.19
N ALA A 288 -31.00 -11.38 18.81
CA ALA A 288 -30.49 -12.71 19.18
C ALA A 288 -29.12 -12.62 19.86
N ARG A 289 -28.84 -13.48 20.84
CA ARG A 289 -27.58 -13.52 21.59
C ARG A 289 -26.55 -14.45 20.95
N GLY A 290 -25.31 -13.97 20.86
CA GLY A 290 -24.15 -14.77 20.50
C GLY A 290 -22.88 -13.92 20.48
N MET A 291 -21.73 -14.57 20.69
CA MET A 291 -20.42 -13.91 20.64
C MET A 291 -19.85 -13.93 19.20
N PRO A 292 -19.07 -12.94 18.80
CA PRO A 292 -18.39 -12.99 17.51
C PRO A 292 -17.60 -14.28 17.27
N LEU A 293 -17.62 -14.76 16.03
CA LEU A 293 -16.94 -15.97 15.59
C LEU A 293 -15.43 -15.82 15.77
N GLY A 294 -14.77 -16.90 16.18
CA GLY A 294 -13.32 -16.97 16.34
C GLY A 294 -12.79 -16.50 17.69
N LEU A 295 -13.61 -15.85 18.54
CA LEU A 295 -13.19 -15.38 19.87
C LEU A 295 -12.91 -16.52 20.84
N LEU A 296 -13.81 -17.49 20.93
CA LEU A 296 -13.75 -18.62 21.86
C LEU A 296 -14.24 -19.90 21.16
N PRO A 297 -13.70 -21.07 21.52
CA PRO A 297 -14.17 -22.35 20.99
C PRO A 297 -15.50 -22.77 21.64
N GLY A 298 -16.29 -23.60 20.96
CA GLY A 298 -17.49 -24.23 21.56
C GLY A 298 -18.61 -23.24 21.90
N MET A 299 -18.80 -22.22 21.07
CA MET A 299 -19.84 -21.21 21.25
C MET A 299 -21.18 -21.69 20.71
N ALA A 300 -22.23 -21.51 21.50
CA ALA A 300 -23.62 -21.68 21.07
C ALA A 300 -24.25 -20.33 20.68
N TYR A 301 -25.16 -20.38 19.71
CA TYR A 301 -25.81 -19.20 19.14
C TYR A 301 -27.33 -19.30 19.33
N GLU A 302 -27.93 -18.28 19.94
CA GLU A 302 -29.39 -18.23 20.14
C GLU A 302 -30.10 -18.09 18.79
N GLU A 303 -31.07 -18.97 18.54
CA GLU A 303 -31.96 -18.86 17.40
C GLU A 303 -33.25 -18.16 17.79
N LYS A 304 -33.70 -17.26 16.92
CA LYS A 304 -35.01 -16.63 17.03
C LYS A 304 -35.71 -16.64 15.70
N GLU A 305 -37.02 -16.51 15.76
CA GLU A 305 -37.86 -16.47 14.59
C GLU A 305 -38.71 -15.19 14.55
N THR A 306 -39.08 -14.81 13.34
CA THR A 306 -40.09 -13.78 13.07
C THR A 306 -40.80 -14.11 11.77
N THR A 307 -41.83 -13.35 11.42
CA THR A 307 -42.55 -13.49 10.16
C THR A 307 -42.60 -12.14 9.47
N LEU A 308 -42.14 -12.11 8.22
CA LEU A 308 -42.24 -10.96 7.34
C LEU A 308 -43.57 -11.04 6.58
N THR A 309 -44.39 -10.03 6.73
CA THR A 309 -45.69 -9.89 6.07
C THR A 309 -45.60 -8.95 4.87
N PRO A 310 -46.54 -9.00 3.92
CA PRO A 310 -46.53 -8.08 2.79
C PRO A 310 -46.50 -6.61 3.24
N GLY A 311 -45.49 -5.87 2.79
CA GLY A 311 -45.23 -4.48 3.20
C GLY A 311 -44.14 -4.32 4.26
N ASP A 312 -43.68 -5.41 4.89
CA ASP A 312 -42.54 -5.38 5.78
C ASP A 312 -41.22 -5.26 5.01
N THR A 313 -40.25 -4.59 5.62
CA THR A 313 -38.88 -4.45 5.15
C THR A 313 -37.92 -4.98 6.22
N LEU A 314 -37.03 -5.89 5.84
CA LEU A 314 -35.92 -6.31 6.66
C LEU A 314 -34.66 -5.54 6.24
N LEU A 315 -34.05 -4.83 7.19
CA LEU A 315 -32.80 -4.12 7.01
C LEU A 315 -31.68 -4.85 7.76
N LEU A 316 -30.63 -5.18 7.01
CA LEU A 316 -29.36 -5.72 7.47
C LEU A 316 -28.28 -4.72 7.10
N TYR A 317 -27.37 -4.40 8.03
CA TYR A 317 -26.32 -3.41 7.83
C TYR A 317 -25.09 -3.76 8.65
N SER A 318 -23.92 -3.28 8.21
CA SER A 318 -22.69 -3.30 8.99
C SER A 318 -22.42 -1.93 9.62
N ASP A 319 -21.49 -1.90 10.57
CA ASP A 319 -21.12 -0.71 11.36
C ASP A 319 -20.67 0.49 10.49
N GLY A 320 -20.18 0.23 9.28
CA GLY A 320 -19.81 1.25 8.31
C GLY A 320 -20.94 2.22 7.95
N LEU A 321 -22.21 1.85 8.13
CA LEU A 321 -23.36 2.75 7.97
C LEU A 321 -23.53 3.69 9.17
N VAL A 322 -23.27 3.19 10.39
CA VAL A 322 -23.44 3.93 11.64
C VAL A 322 -22.26 4.88 11.89
N GLU A 323 -21.05 4.49 11.49
CA GLU A 323 -19.83 5.26 11.68
C GLU A 323 -19.60 6.38 10.64
N ALA A 324 -20.39 6.45 9.56
CA ALA A 324 -20.21 7.38 8.45
C ALA A 324 -20.71 8.83 8.71
N HIS A 325 -20.49 9.35 9.93
CA HIS A 325 -20.86 10.72 10.33
C HIS A 325 -19.82 11.77 9.94
#